data_AF-T1CHC5-F1
#
_entry.id   AF-T1CHC5-F1
#
_cell.length_a   1.000
_cell.length_b   1.000
_cell.length_c   1.000
_cell.angle_alpha   90.00
_cell.angle_beta   90.00
_cell.angle_gamma   90.00
#
_symmetry.space_group_name_H-M   'P 1'
#
loop_
_entity.id
_entity.type
_entity.pdbx_description
1 polymer ?
#
loop_
_entity_poly.entity_id
_entity_poly.type
_entity_poly.pdbx_seq_one_letter_code
_entity_poly.pdbx_strand_id
1 'polypeptide(L)'
;EFYTGSRTEAVRKRMPLREILRELEIIYGGSVGAEFAHISESTERLWLQDRFQAGRLQHRFTSEEKHNILWRLTAAEGHERYLHTKYVGQKRFSLEGGETLIPMLDDLIQRCG
;
A
#
# COMPACT_ATOMS: atom_id res chain seq x y z
N GLU A 1 -26.04 4.81 18.12
CA GLU A 1 -24.96 5.21 17.20
C GLU A 1 -23.93 6.04 17.95
N PHE A 2 -22.65 5.89 17.61
CA PHE A 2 -21.52 6.54 18.29
C PHE A 2 -20.87 7.58 17.37
N TYR A 3 -20.27 8.61 17.98
CA TYR A 3 -19.46 9.59 17.25
C TYR A 3 -18.08 8.99 16.98
N THR A 4 -17.60 9.09 15.73
CA THR A 4 -16.34 8.44 15.31
C THR A 4 -15.10 9.28 15.60
N GLY A 5 -15.25 10.61 15.79
CA GLY A 5 -14.11 11.51 15.97
C GLY A 5 -13.20 11.65 14.76
N SER A 6 -13.62 11.17 13.57
CA SER A 6 -12.84 11.30 12.35
C SER A 6 -12.67 12.76 11.92
N ARG A 7 -11.48 13.09 11.42
CA ARG A 7 -11.13 14.38 10.81
C ARG A 7 -11.25 14.35 9.28
N THR A 8 -11.58 13.19 8.70
CA THR A 8 -11.70 13.01 7.25
C THR A 8 -13.14 12.76 6.84
N GLU A 9 -13.49 13.19 5.62
CA GLU A 9 -14.81 12.92 5.02
C GLU A 9 -14.97 11.45 4.60
N ALA A 10 -13.87 10.71 4.49
CA ALA A 10 -13.88 9.29 4.14
C ALA A 10 -14.58 8.40 5.19
N VAL A 11 -14.63 8.85 6.45
CA VAL A 11 -15.26 8.13 7.56
C VAL A 11 -16.51 8.89 7.99
N ARG A 12 -17.63 8.18 8.13
CA ARG A 12 -18.90 8.81 8.57
C ARG A 12 -18.78 9.35 10.00
N LYS A 13 -19.34 10.53 10.26
CA LYS A 13 -19.30 11.21 11.57
C LYS A 13 -19.99 10.40 12.70
N ARG A 14 -21.01 9.61 12.36
CA ARG A 14 -21.74 8.74 13.30
C ARG A 14 -22.06 7.40 12.65
N MET A 15 -21.90 6.31 13.41
CA MET A 15 -22.31 4.97 12.98
C MET A 15 -22.46 4.01 14.18
N PRO A 16 -23.11 2.84 14.03
CA PRO A 16 -23.12 1.80 15.08
C PRO A 16 -21.70 1.31 15.40
N LEU A 17 -21.43 0.93 16.66
CA LEU A 17 -20.10 0.50 17.10
C LEU A 17 -19.53 -0.65 16.25
N ARG A 18 -20.39 -1.59 15.85
CA ARG A 18 -20.00 -2.69 14.96
C ARG A 18 -19.42 -2.21 13.63
N GLU A 19 -19.99 -1.15 13.04
CA GLU A 19 -19.47 -0.59 11.79
C GLU A 19 -18.15 0.16 12.02
N ILE A 20 -17.98 0.83 13.17
CA ILE A 20 -16.70 1.47 13.55
C ILE A 20 -15.59 0.42 13.61
N LEU A 21 -15.83 -0.68 14.32
CA LEU A 21 -14.85 -1.77 14.46
C LEU A 21 -14.50 -2.38 13.10
N ARG A 22 -15.51 -2.56 12.24
CA ARG A 22 -15.30 -3.07 10.88
C ARG A 22 -14.45 -2.13 10.03
N GLU A 23 -14.69 -0.82 10.07
CA GLU A 23 -13.88 0.15 9.32
C GLU A 23 -12.43 0.20 9.85
N LEU A 24 -12.24 0.15 11.17
CA LEU A 24 -10.90 0.10 11.77
C LEU A 24 -10.13 -1.17 11.36
N GLU A 25 -10.80 -2.33 11.30
CA GLU A 25 -10.19 -3.58 10.81
C GLU A 25 -9.74 -3.46 9.35
N ILE A 26 -10.53 -2.80 8.48
CA ILE A 26 -10.15 -2.58 7.08
C ILE A 26 -8.93 -1.64 6.97
N ILE A 27 -8.90 -0.60 7.79
CA ILE A 27 -7.85 0.42 7.78
C ILE A 27 -6.54 -0.16 8.32
N TYR A 28 -6.57 -0.80 9.50
CA TYR A 28 -5.38 -1.16 10.28
C TYR A 28 -5.09 -2.66 10.37
N GLY A 29 -6.06 -3.54 10.10
CA GLY A 29 -5.91 -5.00 10.16
C GLY A 29 -5.54 -5.67 8.83
N GLY A 30 -5.24 -4.88 7.80
CA GLY A 30 -4.88 -5.38 6.47
C GLY A 30 -3.42 -5.77 6.31
N SER A 31 -3.00 -5.98 5.06
CA SER A 31 -1.62 -6.29 4.68
C SER A 31 -0.62 -5.12 4.80
N VAL A 32 -1.11 -3.93 5.20
CA VAL A 32 -0.29 -2.72 5.34
C VAL A 32 -0.45 -2.20 6.76
N GLY A 33 0.63 -2.28 7.54
CA GLY A 33 0.73 -1.65 8.85
C GLY A 33 1.22 -0.21 8.71
N ALA A 34 0.58 0.71 9.43
CA ALA A 34 1.02 2.10 9.50
C ALA A 34 1.43 2.47 10.93
N GLU A 35 2.68 2.86 11.11
CA GLU A 35 3.23 3.27 12.39
C GLU A 35 3.57 4.76 12.35
N PHE A 36 2.77 5.56 13.05
CA PHE A 36 2.98 7.01 13.17
C PHE A 36 2.79 7.50 14.61
N ALA A 37 2.50 6.62 15.57
CA ALA A 37 2.27 6.98 16.97
C ALA A 37 3.52 7.60 17.63
N HIS A 38 4.71 7.22 17.16
CA HIS A 38 6.00 7.71 17.63
C HIS A 38 6.36 9.12 17.14
N ILE A 39 5.57 9.70 16.23
CA ILE A 39 5.80 11.05 15.70
C ILE A 39 5.36 12.08 16.74
N SER A 40 6.29 12.95 17.16
CA SER A 40 6.06 13.98 18.18
C SER A 40 5.22 15.15 17.66
N GLU A 41 5.45 15.59 16.42
CA GLU A 41 4.69 16.70 15.83
C GLU A 41 3.26 16.26 15.56
N SER A 42 2.33 16.89 16.28
CA SER A 42 0.91 16.52 16.24
C SER A 42 0.31 16.73 14.85
N THR A 43 0.70 17.80 14.16
CA THR A 43 0.17 18.15 12.83
C THR A 43 0.52 17.08 11.81
N GLU A 44 1.79 16.67 11.77
CA GLU A 44 2.28 15.63 10.86
C GLU A 44 1.65 14.28 11.15
N ARG A 45 1.58 13.90 12.44
CA ARG A 45 0.98 12.63 12.85
C ARG A 45 -0.49 12.54 12.45
N LEU A 46 -1.26 13.59 12.69
CA LEU A 46 -2.68 13.62 12.33
C LEU A 46 -2.88 13.63 10.82
N TRP A 47 -2.04 14.38 10.08
CA TRP A 47 -2.04 14.38 8.62
C TRP A 47 -1.78 12.99 8.03
N LEU A 48 -0.77 12.28 8.54
CA LEU A 48 -0.46 10.90 8.13
C LEU A 48 -1.62 9.95 8.44
N GLN A 49 -2.19 10.05 9.64
CA GLN A 49 -3.34 9.24 10.03
C GLN A 49 -4.52 9.46 9.08
N ASP A 50 -4.83 10.71 8.78
CA ASP A 50 -5.96 11.10 7.92
C ASP A 50 -5.76 10.62 6.48
N ARG A 51 -4.57 10.83 5.92
CA ARG A 51 -4.21 10.36 4.58
C ARG A 51 -4.27 8.84 4.49
N PHE A 52 -3.76 8.13 5.50
CA PHE A 52 -3.78 6.68 5.53
C PHE A 52 -5.20 6.13 5.61
N GLN A 53 -6.03 6.64 6.52
CA GLN A 53 -7.43 6.22 6.66
C GLN A 53 -8.22 6.43 5.35
N ALA A 54 -8.13 7.63 4.75
CA ALA A 54 -8.80 7.93 3.50
C ALA A 54 -8.33 7.01 2.37
N GLY A 55 -7.00 6.83 2.23
CA GLY A 55 -6.42 5.94 1.23
C GLY A 55 -6.90 4.49 1.38
N ARG A 56 -6.92 3.93 2.59
CA ARG A 56 -7.37 2.55 2.83
C ARG A 56 -8.85 2.35 2.47
N LEU A 57 -9.71 3.30 2.80
CA LEU A 57 -11.15 3.19 2.55
C LEU A 57 -11.50 3.40 1.07
N GLN A 58 -10.89 4.39 0.42
CA GLN A 58 -11.31 4.86 -0.90
C GLN A 58 -10.49 4.30 -2.06
N HIS A 59 -9.20 4.00 -1.85
CA HIS A 59 -8.33 3.62 -2.96
C HIS A 59 -8.66 2.22 -3.47
N ARG A 60 -8.97 2.13 -4.77
CA ARG A 60 -9.20 0.87 -5.48
C ARG A 60 -8.48 0.95 -6.81
N PHE A 61 -7.65 -0.04 -7.09
CA PHE A 61 -7.05 -0.19 -8.40
C PHE A 61 -8.14 -0.50 -9.44
N THR A 62 -8.11 0.25 -10.52
CA THR A 62 -8.83 -0.04 -11.76
C THR A 62 -8.35 -1.37 -12.35
N SER A 63 -9.14 -1.93 -13.27
CA SER A 63 -8.73 -3.14 -13.97
C SER A 63 -7.43 -2.93 -14.74
N GLU A 64 -7.25 -1.77 -15.38
CA GLU A 64 -6.04 -1.45 -16.14
C GLU A 64 -4.80 -1.39 -15.25
N GLU A 65 -4.86 -0.70 -14.12
CA GLU A 65 -3.76 -0.63 -13.15
C GLU A 65 -3.36 -2.03 -12.65
N LYS A 66 -4.34 -2.91 -12.37
CA LYS A 66 -4.06 -4.29 -11.97
C LYS A 66 -3.34 -5.08 -13.06
N HIS A 67 -3.74 -4.92 -14.32
CA HIS A 67 -3.06 -5.57 -15.44
C HIS A 67 -1.63 -5.05 -15.61
N ASN A 68 -1.41 -3.74 -15.47
CA ASN A 68 -0.07 -3.16 -15.52
C ASN A 68 0.82 -3.66 -14.38
N ILE A 69 0.30 -3.70 -13.14
CA ILE A 69 1.03 -4.24 -11.97
C ILE A 69 1.42 -5.70 -12.24
N LEU A 70 0.47 -6.53 -12.70
CA LEU A 70 0.73 -7.93 -13.02
C LEU A 70 1.79 -8.07 -14.12
N TRP A 71 1.69 -7.30 -15.20
CA TRP A 71 2.67 -7.32 -16.29
C TRP A 71 4.08 -7.02 -15.78
N ARG A 72 4.23 -6.03 -14.89
CA ARG A 72 5.52 -5.65 -14.30
C ARG A 72 6.09 -6.73 -13.38
N LEU A 73 5.24 -7.39 -12.59
CA LEU A 73 5.65 -8.52 -11.77
C LEU A 73 6.14 -9.68 -12.63
N THR A 74 5.41 -10.03 -13.70
CA THR A 74 5.81 -11.08 -14.63
C THR A 74 7.11 -10.74 -15.35
N ALA A 75 7.31 -9.48 -15.75
CA ALA A 75 8.56 -9.03 -16.36
C ALA A 75 9.75 -9.16 -15.39
N ALA A 76 9.56 -8.79 -14.12
CA ALA A 76 10.58 -8.92 -13.08
C ALA A 76 10.97 -10.39 -12.84
N GLU A 77 9.99 -11.27 -12.63
CA GLU A 77 10.23 -12.71 -12.45
C GLU A 77 10.90 -13.32 -13.69
N GLY A 78 10.43 -12.98 -14.90
CA GLY A 78 10.98 -13.46 -16.15
C GLY A 78 12.46 -13.09 -16.32
N HIS A 79 12.83 -11.86 -15.95
CA HIS A 79 14.21 -11.41 -15.98
C HIS A 79 15.09 -12.19 -15.00
N GLU A 80 14.60 -12.43 -13.77
CA GLU A 80 15.29 -13.26 -12.79
C GLU A 80 15.47 -14.71 -13.27
N ARG A 81 14.46 -15.33 -13.87
CA ARG A 81 14.56 -16.70 -14.41
C ARG A 81 15.54 -16.79 -15.57
N TYR A 82 15.56 -15.78 -16.43
CA TYR A 82 16.50 -15.70 -17.54
C TYR A 82 17.95 -15.61 -17.03
N LEU A 83 18.22 -14.70 -16.10
CA LEU A 83 19.55 -14.54 -15.51
C LEU A 83 20.02 -15.82 -14.78
N HIS A 84 19.10 -16.50 -14.09
CA HIS A 84 19.39 -17.77 -13.41
C HIS A 84 19.87 -18.84 -14.39
N THR A 85 19.18 -18.96 -15.54
CA THR A 85 19.46 -19.99 -16.53
C THR A 85 20.73 -19.69 -17.32
N LYS A 86 20.97 -18.41 -17.64
CA LYS A 86 22.07 -18.00 -18.51
C LYS A 86 23.40 -17.82 -17.79
N TYR A 87 23.38 -17.39 -16.53
CA TYR A 87 24.57 -17.05 -15.75
C TYR A 87 24.67 -17.89 -14.47
N VAL A 88 24.68 -19.21 -14.64
CA VAL A 88 24.73 -20.18 -13.55
C VAL A 88 25.95 -19.95 -12.66
N GLY A 89 25.74 -19.90 -11.34
CA GLY A 89 26.79 -19.72 -10.34
C GLY A 89 27.29 -18.28 -10.16
N GLN A 90 26.81 -17.32 -10.95
CA GLN A 90 27.20 -15.91 -10.78
C GLN A 90 26.37 -15.22 -9.68
N LYS A 91 27.04 -14.43 -8.83
CA LYS A 91 26.39 -13.65 -7.78
C LYS A 91 25.68 -12.45 -8.41
N ARG A 92 24.36 -12.38 -8.24
CA ARG A 92 23.50 -11.37 -8.90
C ARG A 92 22.57 -10.60 -7.96
N PHE A 93 22.63 -10.86 -6.66
CA PHE A 93 21.77 -10.21 -5.65
C PHE A 93 20.30 -10.21 -6.09
N SER A 94 19.79 -11.42 -6.35
CA SER A 94 18.46 -11.64 -6.93
C SER A 94 17.36 -10.92 -6.15
N LEU A 95 16.36 -10.44 -6.87
CA LEU A 95 15.14 -9.85 -6.33
C LEU A 95 14.05 -10.90 -6.04
N GLU A 96 14.38 -12.20 -6.03
CA GLU A 96 13.41 -13.26 -5.77
C GLU A 96 12.72 -13.07 -4.40
N GLY A 97 11.38 -13.06 -4.41
CA GLY A 97 10.53 -12.73 -3.26
C GLY A 97 10.31 -11.23 -3.00
N GLY A 98 11.03 -10.36 -3.72
CA GLY A 98 10.96 -8.90 -3.63
C GLY A 98 10.46 -8.22 -4.91
N GLU A 99 9.87 -8.97 -5.84
CA GLU A 99 9.53 -8.51 -7.19
C GLU A 99 8.54 -7.34 -7.20
N THR A 100 7.72 -7.22 -6.14
CA THR A 100 6.78 -6.10 -5.93
C THR A 100 7.49 -4.75 -5.83
N LEU A 101 8.79 -4.72 -5.55
CA LEU A 101 9.60 -3.51 -5.60
C LEU A 101 9.59 -2.86 -7.01
N ILE A 102 9.53 -3.66 -8.07
CA ILE A 102 9.55 -3.16 -9.46
C ILE A 102 8.32 -2.29 -9.78
N PRO A 103 7.06 -2.77 -9.62
CA PRO A 103 5.89 -1.91 -9.82
C PRO A 103 5.81 -0.76 -8.81
N MET A 104 6.32 -0.93 -7.58
CA MET A 104 6.35 0.14 -6.57
C MET A 104 7.26 1.31 -7.01
N LEU A 105 8.48 1.02 -7.46
CA LEU A 105 9.41 2.05 -7.92
C LEU A 105 8.90 2.78 -9.17
N ASP A 106 8.23 2.05 -10.05
CA ASP A 106 7.63 2.68 -11.22
C ASP A 106 6.51 3.66 -10.86
N ASP A 107 5.57 3.26 -10.00
CA ASP A 107 4.51 4.17 -9.51
C ASP A 107 5.11 5.38 -8.79
N LEU A 108 6.19 5.19 -8.01
CA LEU A 108 6.92 6.29 -7.38
C LEU A 108 7.44 7.28 -8.44
N ILE A 109 8.12 6.78 -9.49
CA ILE A 109 8.68 7.62 -10.55
C ILE A 109 7.58 8.38 -11.30
N GLN A 110 6.49 7.69 -11.67
CA GLN A 110 5.37 8.31 -12.38
C GLN A 110 4.67 9.42 -11.57
N ARG A 111 4.69 9.34 -10.23
CA ARG A 111 4.12 10.38 -9.37
C ARG A 111 5.05 11.57 -9.14
N CYS A 112 6.36 11.38 -9.33
CA CYS A 112 7.36 12.41 -9.11
C CYS A 112 7.76 13.15 -10.40
N GLY A 113 7.62 12.53 -11.57
CA GLY A 113 7.86 13.13 -12.89
C GLY A 113 6.68 13.96 -13.36
#